data_AF-A0A249P908-F1
#
_entry.id   AF-A0A249P908-F1
#
_cell.length_a   1.000
_cell.length_b   1.000
_cell.length_c   1.000
_cell.angle_alpha   90.00
_cell.angle_beta   90.00
_cell.angle_gamma   90.00
#
_symmetry.space_group_name_H-M   'P 1'
#
loop_
_entity.id
_entity.type
_entity.pdbx_description
1 polymer ?
#
loop_
_entity_poly.entity_id
_entity_poly.type
_entity_poly.pdbx_seq_one_letter_code
_entity_poly.pdbx_strand_id
1 'polypeptide(L)' 'MRLMMIGSALSLVVTAAIAQDFGGQEDQDYASELWQSMQERNLAGDDAVQAFPYPGTGIHTA' A
#
# COMPACT_ATOMS: atom_id res chain seq x y z
N MET A 1 -30.75 15.86 28.88
CA MET A 1 -30.17 16.48 27.66
C MET A 1 -28.69 16.84 27.79
N ARG A 2 -28.20 17.38 28.91
CA ARG A 2 -26.75 17.65 29.11
C ARG A 2 -25.83 16.42 29.01
N LEU A 3 -26.28 15.25 29.48
CA LEU A 3 -25.50 14.00 29.36
C LEU A 3 -25.37 13.49 27.92
N MET A 4 -26.28 13.87 27.02
CA MET A 4 -26.26 13.43 25.61
C MET A 4 -25.21 14.20 24.79
N MET A 5 -24.85 15.42 25.19
CA MET A 5 -23.84 16.23 24.48
C MET A 5 -22.39 15.82 24.80
N ILE A 6 -22.15 15.10 25.90
CA ILE A 6 -20.79 14.63 26.26
C ILE A 6 -20.42 13.36 25.47
N GLY A 7 -21.40 12.50 25.16
CA GLY A 7 -21.16 11.26 24.41
C GLY A 7 -20.70 11.50 22.96
N SER A 8 -21.17 12.57 22.31
CA SER A 8 -20.83 12.89 20.92
C SER A 8 -19.40 13.44 20.74
N ALA A 9 -18.79 14.01 21.79
CA ALA A 9 -17.42 14.51 21.72
C ALA A 9 -16.36 13.39 21.79
N LEU A 10 -16.69 12.25 22.41
CA LEU A 10 -15.77 11.12 22.54
C LEU A 10 -15.59 10.34 21.22
N SER A 11 -16.58 10.36 20.33
CA SER A 11 -16.56 9.60 19.08
C SER A 11 -15.59 10.16 18.03
N LEU A 12 -15.25 11.45 18.12
CA LEU A 12 -14.37 12.15 17.16
C LEU A 12 -12.88 11.98 17.45
N VAL A 13 -12.51 11.49 18.64
CA VAL A 13 -11.10 11.35 19.06
C VAL A 13 -10.51 9.99 18.67
N VAL A 14 -11.35 8.97 18.44
CA VAL A 14 -10.89 7.61 18.07
C VAL A 14 -10.21 7.57 16.70
N THR A 15 -10.60 8.43 15.77
CA THR A 15 -10.05 8.43 14.40
C THR A 15 -8.64 8.99 14.28
N ALA A 16 -8.20 9.86 15.20
CA ALA A 16 -6.85 10.44 15.14
C ALA A 16 -5.76 9.54 15.75
N ALA A 17 -6.14 8.60 16.62
CA ALA A 17 -5.20 7.70 17.31
C ALA A 17 -4.83 6.44 16.50
N ILE A 18 -5.52 6.18 15.38
CA ILE A 18 -5.23 5.08 14.44
C ILE A 18 -4.87 5.69 13.08
N ALA A 19 -3.89 6.58 13.03
CA ALA A 19 -3.22 6.82 11.76
C ALA A 19 -2.38 5.56 11.47
N GLN A 20 -2.76 4.78 10.45
CA GLN A 20 -1.93 3.67 10.00
C GLN A 20 -0.56 4.23 9.58
N ASP A 21 0.52 3.63 10.09
CA ASP A 21 1.88 3.97 9.69
C ASP A 21 2.17 3.31 8.34
N PHE A 22 1.81 3.99 7.26
CA PHE A 22 2.03 3.51 5.90
C PHE A 22 3.50 3.65 5.51
N GLY A 23 4.12 2.55 5.11
CA GLY A 23 5.53 2.53 4.72
C GLY A 23 6.47 2.48 5.92
N GLY A 24 6.00 2.00 7.08
CA GLY A 24 6.84 1.73 8.24
C GLY A 24 7.88 0.64 7.96
N GLN A 25 8.71 0.31 8.96
CA GLN A 25 9.81 -0.65 8.78
C GLN A 25 9.31 -2.02 8.29
N GLU A 26 8.20 -2.52 8.85
CA GLU A 26 7.60 -3.80 8.46
C GLU A 26 7.17 -3.81 6.98
N ASP A 27 6.56 -2.73 6.50
CA ASP A 27 6.18 -2.58 5.10
C ASP A 27 7.39 -2.57 4.16
N GLN A 28 8.48 -1.90 4.58
CA GLN A 28 9.73 -1.83 3.82
C GLN A 28 10.44 -3.18 3.75
N ASP A 29 10.50 -3.90 4.87
CA ASP A 29 11.09 -5.23 4.95
C ASP A 29 10.32 -6.20 4.04
N TYR A 30 8.98 -6.20 4.15
CA TYR A 30 8.11 -7.00 3.29
C TYR A 30 8.28 -6.64 1.81
N ALA A 31 8.31 -5.35 1.47
CA ALA A 31 8.50 -4.89 0.10
C ALA A 31 9.86 -5.35 -0.48
N SER A 32 10.91 -5.35 0.34
CA SER A 32 12.23 -5.83 -0.05
C SER A 32 12.23 -7.33 -0.34
N GLU A 33 11.65 -8.15 0.55
CA GLU A 33 11.52 -9.60 0.36
C GLU A 33 10.70 -9.95 -0.89
N LEU A 34 9.60 -9.24 -1.09
CA LEU A 34 8.74 -9.41 -2.25
C LEU A 34 9.48 -9.05 -3.55
N TRP A 35 10.18 -7.91 -3.56
CA TRP A 35 10.95 -7.47 -4.73
C TRP A 35 12.04 -8.47 -5.11
N GLN A 36 12.77 -9.00 -4.11
CA GLN A 36 13.77 -10.04 -4.33
C GLN A 36 13.13 -11.30 -4.95
N SER A 37 12.03 -11.78 -4.37
CA SER A 37 11.30 -12.95 -4.87
C SER A 37 10.78 -12.76 -6.30
N MET A 38 10.42 -11.53 -6.68
CA MET A 38 10.00 -11.21 -8.04
C MET A 38 11.16 -11.24 -9.02
N GLN A 39 12.32 -10.69 -8.66
CA GLN A 39 13.53 -10.75 -9.51
C GLN A 39 13.98 -12.20 -9.74
N GLU A 40 14.01 -13.03 -8.69
CA GLU A 40 14.38 -14.45 -8.78
C GLU A 40 13.51 -15.25 -9.75
N ARG A 41 12.27 -14.79 -9.99
CA ARG A 41 11.29 -15.44 -10.86
C ARG A 41 11.17 -14.75 -12.22
N ASN A 42 12.07 -13.80 -12.54
CA ASN A 42 12.03 -12.97 -13.73
C ASN A 42 10.68 -12.24 -13.89
N LEU A 43 10.08 -11.79 -12.78
CA LEU A 43 8.85 -11.00 -12.76
C LEU A 43 9.13 -9.49 -12.63
N ALA A 44 10.34 -9.13 -12.23
CA ALA A 44 10.83 -7.77 -12.06
C ALA A 44 12.34 -7.70 -12.37
N GLY A 45 12.88 -6.48 -12.49
CA GLY A 45 14.29 -6.25 -12.86
C GLY A 45 14.51 -6.24 -14.38
N ASP A 46 15.76 -6.15 -14.79
CA ASP A 46 16.15 -5.98 -16.19
C ASP A 46 15.82 -7.21 -17.05
N ASP A 47 15.82 -8.40 -16.44
CA ASP A 47 15.53 -9.67 -17.09
C ASP A 47 14.06 -10.10 -16.95
N ALA A 48 13.17 -9.18 -16.54
CA ALA A 48 11.76 -9.49 -16.38
C ALA A 48 11.15 -10.03 -17.68
N VAL A 49 10.40 -11.14 -17.57
CA VAL A 49 9.68 -11.75 -18.69
C VAL A 49 8.61 -10.78 -19.17
N GLN A 50 8.83 -10.24 -20.38
CA GLN A 50 7.85 -9.43 -21.09
C GLN A 50 7.06 -10.32 -22.05
N ALA A 51 5.73 -10.33 -21.93
CA ALA A 51 4.89 -11.06 -22.87
C ALA A 51 4.82 -10.31 -24.22
N PHE A 52 5.03 -11.02 -25.33
CA PHE A 52 4.75 -10.48 -26.65
C PHE A 52 3.24 -10.26 -26.84
N PRO A 53 2.76 -9.18 -27.51
CA PRO A 53 3.51 -8.12 -28.20
C PRO A 53 3.78 -6.85 -27.37
N TYR A 54 3.42 -6.79 -26.09
CA TYR A 54 3.49 -5.55 -25.33
C TYR A 54 4.31 -5.67 -24.05
N PRO A 55 5.36 -4.85 -23.88
CA PRO A 55 6.11 -4.72 -22.62
C PRO A 55 5.31 -3.98 -21.51
N GLY A 56 3.97 -3.94 -21.59
CA GLY A 56 3.10 -3.30 -20.61
C GLY A 56 2.91 -1.78 -20.73
N THR A 57 3.43 -1.11 -21.76
CA THR A 57 3.26 0.35 -21.97
C THR A 57 1.95 0.71 -22.69
N GLY A 58 0.86 0.00 -22.39
CA GLY A 58 -0.47 0.45 -22.79
C GLY A 58 -0.81 1.71 -21.99
N ILE A 59 -0.83 2.88 -22.64
CA ILE A 59 -1.26 4.13 -22.03
C ILE A 59 -2.62 3.91 -21.36
N HIS A 60 -2.66 3.95 -20.03
CA HIS A 60 -3.91 3.90 -19.27
C HIS A 60 -4.65 5.25 -19.28
N THR A 61 -4.71 5.92 -20.45
CA THR A 61 -5.60 7.06 -20.81
C THR A 61 -5.19 7.64 -22.17
N ALA A 62 -5.82 7.19 -23.25
CA ALA A 62 -5.93 7.97 -24.49
C ALA A 62 -7.02 9.03 -24.34
#